data_AF-A0A1F1E8K8-F1
#
_entry.id   AF-A0A1F1E8K8-F1
#
_cell.length_a   1.000
_cell.length_b   1.000
_cell.length_c   1.000
_cell.angle_alpha   90.00
_cell.angle_beta   90.00
_cell.angle_gamma   90.00
#
_symmetry.space_group_name_H-M   'P 1'
#
loop_
_entity.id
_entity.type
_entity.pdbx_description
1 polymer ?
#
loop_
_entity_poly.entity_id
_entity_poly.type
_entity_poly.pdbx_seq_one_letter_code
_entity_poly.pdbx_strand_id
1 'polypeptide(L)' 'MSLTISRTNNSELQTRRKMLTHQLVDKYSSIEGQPITRRDLRDLASMGCLTLEERELYDELRRVEMMLDLDE' A
#
# COMPACT_ATOMS: atom_id res chain seq x y z
N MET A 1 24.30 -9.12 -15.16
CA MET A 1 24.29 -9.64 -13.78
C MET A 1 22.84 -9.92 -13.43
N SER A 2 22.42 -11.17 -13.51
CA SER A 2 21.03 -11.56 -13.26
C SER A 2 20.81 -11.53 -11.75
N LEU A 3 20.09 -10.52 -11.26
CA LEU A 3 19.57 -10.53 -9.90
C LEU A 3 18.55 -11.67 -9.81
N THR A 4 19.00 -12.83 -9.33
CA THR A 4 18.12 -13.94 -8.96
C THR A 4 17.38 -13.53 -7.69
N ILE A 5 16.37 -12.68 -7.86
CA ILE A 5 15.43 -12.32 -6.80
C ILE A 5 14.68 -13.61 -6.47
N SER A 6 14.95 -14.15 -5.28
CA SER A 6 14.26 -15.31 -4.73
C SER A 6 12.75 -15.10 -4.83
N ARG A 7 12.12 -15.79 -5.80
CA ARG A 7 10.69 -15.66 -6.13
C ARG A 7 9.76 -15.83 -4.92
N THR A 8 10.24 -16.50 -3.87
CA THR A 8 9.53 -16.66 -2.59
C THR A 8 9.18 -15.32 -1.93
N ASN A 9 10.07 -14.33 -1.96
CA ASN A 9 9.81 -13.02 -1.35
C ASN A 9 8.82 -12.18 -2.17
N ASN A 10 8.79 -12.32 -3.49
CA ASN A 10 7.87 -11.53 -4.32
C ASN A 10 6.40 -11.92 -4.09
N SER A 11 6.10 -13.20 -3.90
CA SER A 11 4.75 -13.64 -3.53
C SER A 11 4.34 -13.16 -2.13
N GLU A 12 5.28 -13.17 -1.17
CA GLU A 12 5.02 -12.66 0.18
C GLU A 12 4.81 -11.14 0.18
N LEU A 13 5.65 -10.39 -0.55
CA LEU A 13 5.50 -8.94 -0.76
C LEU A 13 4.19 -8.60 -1.47
N GLN A 14 3.78 -9.35 -2.49
CA GLN A 14 2.47 -9.15 -3.13
C GLN A 14 1.31 -9.43 -2.18
N THR A 15 1.42 -10.46 -1.34
CA THR A 15 0.43 -10.77 -0.31
C THR A 15 0.34 -9.65 0.72
N ARG A 16 1.49 -9.15 1.16
CA ARG A 16 1.60 -8.02 2.09
C ARG A 16 1.04 -6.73 1.50
N ARG A 17 1.32 -6.44 0.22
CA ARG A 17 0.71 -5.32 -0.53
C ARG A 17 -0.82 -5.42 -0.55
N LYS A 18 -1.35 -6.61 -0.88
CA LYS A 18 -2.80 -6.86 -0.88
C LYS A 18 -3.41 -6.68 0.51
N MET A 19 -2.75 -7.19 1.56
CA MET A 19 -3.19 -6.99 2.94
C MET A 19 -3.18 -5.52 3.36
N LEU A 20 -2.12 -4.77 3.05
CA LEU A 20 -2.03 -3.34 3.36
C LEU A 20 -3.08 -2.54 2.61
N THR A 21 -3.29 -2.84 1.32
CA THR A 21 -4.37 -2.23 0.53
C THR A 21 -5.73 -2.58 1.12
N HIS A 22 -5.96 -3.83 1.49
CA HIS A 22 -7.23 -4.26 2.09
C HIS A 22 -7.45 -3.60 3.46
N GLN A 23 -6.42 -3.45 4.30
CA GLN A 23 -6.54 -2.75 5.59
C GLN A 23 -6.86 -1.27 5.41
N LEU A 24 -6.20 -0.60 4.45
CA LEU A 24 -6.51 0.78 4.10
C LEU A 24 -7.94 0.91 3.55
N VAL A 25 -8.31 0.04 2.60
CA VAL A 25 -9.66 0.00 2.04
C VAL A 25 -10.71 -0.32 3.09
N ASP A 26 -10.48 -1.24 4.01
CA ASP A 26 -11.44 -1.62 5.06
C ASP A 26 -11.64 -0.49 6.09
N LYS A 27 -10.52 0.14 6.53
CA LYS A 27 -10.57 1.33 7.40
C LYS A 27 -11.34 2.47 6.74
N TYR A 28 -11.07 2.76 5.46
CA TYR A 28 -11.72 3.86 4.73
C TYR A 28 -13.13 3.53 4.22
N SER A 29 -13.38 2.29 3.79
CA SER A 29 -14.70 1.84 3.34
C SER A 29 -15.68 1.77 4.51
N SER A 30 -15.22 1.54 5.74
CA SER A 30 -16.05 1.70 6.93
C SER A 30 -16.51 3.15 7.14
N ILE A 31 -15.82 4.13 6.55
CA ILE A 31 -16.12 5.56 6.70
C ILE A 31 -16.96 6.07 5.51
N GLU A 32 -16.62 5.71 4.27
CA GLU A 32 -17.26 6.27 3.05
C GLU A 32 -17.97 5.25 2.15
N GLY A 33 -17.95 3.96 2.45
CA GLY A 33 -18.65 2.92 1.67
C GLY A 33 -18.13 2.71 0.24
N GLN A 34 -17.06 3.39 -0.17
CA GLN A 34 -16.38 3.23 -1.46
C GLN A 34 -14.95 2.71 -1.28
N PRO A 35 -14.48 1.82 -2.19
CA PRO A 35 -13.10 1.37 -2.17
C PRO A 35 -12.16 2.53 -2.52
N ILE A 36 -11.34 2.93 -1.55
CA ILE A 36 -10.35 3.99 -1.72
C ILE A 36 -9.34 3.62 -2.82
N THR A 37 -9.14 4.52 -3.80
CA THR A 37 -8.13 4.30 -4.84
C THR A 37 -6.75 4.80 -4.39
N ARG A 38 -5.68 4.38 -5.07
CA ARG A 38 -4.33 4.90 -4.78
C ARG A 38 -4.22 6.42 -4.91
N ARG A 39 -4.99 6.99 -5.83
CA ARG A 39 -5.05 8.44 -6.03
C ARG A 39 -5.68 9.10 -4.81
N ASP A 40 -6.79 8.57 -4.32
CA ASP A 40 -7.41 9.03 -3.08
C ASP A 40 -6.46 8.90 -1.88
N LEU A 41 -5.76 7.77 -1.72
CA LEU A 41 -4.76 7.63 -0.64
C LEU A 41 -3.66 8.68 -0.71
N ARG A 42 -3.17 8.98 -1.93
CA ARG A 42 -2.17 10.04 -2.13
C ARG A 42 -2.75 11.43 -1.86
N ASP A 43 -3.98 11.69 -2.27
CA ASP A 43 -4.67 12.95 -2.02
C ASP A 43 -4.91 13.14 -0.52
N LEU A 44 -5.40 12.12 0.19
CA LEU A 44 -5.58 12.11 1.64
C LEU A 44 -4.25 12.29 2.38
N ALA A 45 -3.17 11.66 1.90
CA ALA A 45 -1.82 11.90 2.42
C ALA A 45 -1.37 13.34 2.22
N SER A 46 -1.66 13.91 1.04
CA SER A 46 -1.27 15.28 0.68
C SER A 46 -2.12 16.34 1.41
N MET A 47 -3.40 16.05 1.66
CA MET A 47 -4.31 16.88 2.43
C MET A 47 -4.07 16.77 3.94
N GLY A 48 -3.27 15.80 4.40
CA GLY A 48 -3.04 15.55 5.82
C GLY A 48 -4.27 14.95 6.52
N CYS A 49 -5.14 14.30 5.76
CA CYS A 49 -6.35 13.62 6.26
C CYS A 49 -6.08 12.19 6.74
N LEU A 50 -4.87 11.67 6.53
CA LEU A 50 -4.44 10.40 7.12
C LEU A 50 -4.07 10.61 8.59
N THR A 51 -4.61 9.75 9.45
CA THR A 51 -4.10 9.58 10.81
C THR A 51 -2.69 8.98 10.80
N LEU A 52 -1.98 9.07 11.92
CA LEU A 52 -0.60 8.55 12.04
C LEU A 52 -0.52 7.08 11.61
N GLU A 53 -1.46 6.25 12.06
CA GLU A 53 -1.53 4.82 11.71
C GLU A 53 -1.75 4.59 10.21
N GLU A 54 -2.62 5.37 9.57
CA GLU A 54 -2.91 5.23 8.14
C GLU A 54 -1.72 5.69 7.29
N ARG A 55 -1.00 6.70 7.75
CA ARG A 55 0.24 7.16 7.13
C ARG A 55 1.34 6.11 7.24
N GLU A 56 1.48 5.46 8.39
CA GLU A 56 2.42 4.35 8.55
C GLU A 56 2.09 3.17 7.63
N LEU A 57 0.80 2.82 7.50
CA LEU A 57 0.34 1.79 6.56
C LEU A 57 0.61 2.17 5.09
N TYR A 58 0.42 3.44 4.73
CA TYR A 58 0.71 3.96 3.40
C TYR A 58 2.22 3.94 3.11
N ASP A 59 3.06 4.37 4.07
CA ASP A 59 4.52 4.30 3.94
C ASP A 59 5.02 2.86 3.85
N GLU A 60 4.45 1.92 4.61
CA GLU A 60 4.78 0.49 4.50
C GLU A 60 4.37 -0.06 3.13
N LEU A 61 3.17 0.28 2.64
CA LEU A 61 2.72 -0.09 1.29
C LEU A 61 3.72 0.43 0.25
N ARG A 62 4.10 1.70 0.33
CA ARG A 62 5.04 2.33 -0.61
C ARG A 62 6.43 1.67 -0.58
N ARG A 63 6.92 1.28 0.60
CA ARG A 63 8.17 0.51 0.72
C ARG A 63 8.06 -0.87 0.09
N VAL A 64 6.96 -1.58 0.34
CA VAL A 64 6.71 -2.89 -0.27
C VAL A 64 6.66 -2.78 -1.79
N GLU A 65 6.05 -1.72 -2.33
CA GLU A 65 6.01 -1.45 -3.76
C GLU A 65 7.38 -1.12 -4.37
N MET A 66 8.19 -0.31 -3.70
CA MET A 66 9.59 -0.08 -4.10
C MET A 66 10.40 -1.38 -4.08
N MET A 67 10.22 -2.25 -3.08
CA MET A 67 10.89 -3.55 -3.03
C MET A 67 10.42 -4.51 -4.11
N LEU A 68 9.18 -4.35 -4.59
CA LEU A 68 8.60 -5.09 -5.71
C LEU A 68 9.05 -4.54 -7.08
N ASP A 69 9.84 -3.46 -7.12
CA ASP A 69 10.22 -2.73 -8.36
C ASP A 69 8.99 -2.33 -9.19
N LEU A 70 7.87 -2.07 -8.52
CA LEU A 70 6.65 -1.54 -9.13
C LEU A 70 6.75 -0.01 -9.15
N ASP A 71 7.71 0.51 -9.91
CA ASP A 71 7.82 1.94 -10.20
C ASP A 71 6.86 2.23 -11.37
N GLU A 72 5.62 2.62 -11.04
CA GLU A 72 4.63 3.20 -11.99
C GLU A 72 4.14 4.56 -11.48
#